data_AF-A0AAV0D0V1-F1
#
_entry.id   AF-A0AAV0D0V1-F1
#
_cell.length_a   1.000
_cell.length_b   1.000
_cell.length_c   1.000
_cell.angle_alpha   90.00
_cell.angle_beta   90.00
_cell.angle_gamma   90.00
#
_symmetry.space_group_name_H-M   'P 1'
#
loop_
_entity.id
_entity.type
_entity.pdbx_description
1 polymer ?
#
loop_
_entity_poly.entity_id
_entity_poly.type
_entity_poly.pdbx_seq_one_letter_code
_entity_poly.pdbx_strand_id
1 'polypeptide(L)'
;MQVYDKDTFSMDDKMGDAEFDIICFMEVVKMELADIPSGSIIAKVKPSRENCLAEESDIIWENDKVVQKMVLRLRNVECGEVELELEWVSLRPTTSNKSH
;
A
#
# COMPACT_ATOMS: atom_id res chain seq x y z
N MET A 1 -3.49 -8.27 7.30
CA MET A 1 -2.99 -9.29 6.35
C MET A 1 -2.43 -10.45 7.16
N GLN A 2 -2.63 -11.69 6.72
CA GLN A 2 -2.14 -12.90 7.41
C GLN A 2 -1.32 -13.73 6.41
N VAL A 3 -0.15 -14.24 6.85
CA VAL A 3 0.74 -15.07 6.02
C VAL A 3 0.66 -16.51 6.51
N TYR A 4 0.52 -17.46 5.58
CA TYR A 4 0.41 -18.89 5.86
C TYR A 4 1.40 -19.65 4.98
N ASP A 5 2.09 -20.64 5.56
CA ASP A 5 2.79 -21.64 4.75
C ASP A 5 1.77 -22.59 4.14
N LYS A 6 1.99 -23.03 2.90
CA LYS A 6 1.09 -24.00 2.25
C LYS A 6 1.75 -25.36 2.24
N ASP A 7 1.44 -26.17 3.25
CA ASP A 7 1.87 -27.55 3.31
C ASP A 7 0.88 -28.51 2.65
N THR A 8 1.38 -29.46 1.86
CA THR A 8 0.52 -30.46 1.18
C THR A 8 0.14 -31.63 2.10
N PHE A 9 0.80 -31.79 3.26
CA PHE A 9 0.61 -32.92 4.17
C PHE A 9 0.62 -32.56 5.69
N SER A 10 0.67 -31.28 6.07
CA SER A 10 0.60 -30.79 7.47
C SER A 10 -0.47 -29.69 7.63
N MET A 11 -0.84 -29.34 8.87
CA MET A 11 -1.65 -28.16 9.16
C MET A 11 -0.83 -26.90 8.85
N ASP A 12 -1.40 -25.95 8.11
CA ASP A 12 -0.74 -24.69 7.74
C ASP A 12 -0.27 -23.92 8.99
N ASP A 13 1.05 -23.82 9.19
CA ASP A 13 1.63 -23.05 10.27
C ASP A 13 1.46 -21.54 10.03
N LYS A 14 1.06 -20.80 11.07
CA LYS A 14 0.95 -19.33 11.00
C LYS A 14 2.34 -18.71 10.87
N MET A 15 2.64 -18.10 9.73
CA MET A 15 3.91 -17.40 9.47
C MET A 15 3.87 -15.91 9.85
N GLY A 16 3.01 -15.54 10.79
CA GLY A 16 2.86 -14.17 11.28
C GLY A 16 1.78 -13.33 10.60
N ASP A 17 1.56 -12.14 11.16
CA ASP A 17 0.55 -11.19 10.69
C ASP A 17 1.08 -9.75 10.68
N ALA A 18 0.51 -8.92 9.81
CA ALA A 18 0.77 -7.49 9.79
C ALA A 18 -0.50 -6.71 9.41
N GLU A 19 -0.62 -5.51 9.93
CA GLU A 19 -1.70 -4.57 9.62
C GLU A 19 -1.14 -3.19 9.28
N PHE A 20 -1.86 -2.48 8.43
CA PHE A 20 -1.57 -1.12 8.01
C PHE A 20 -2.88 -0.37 7.81
N ASP A 21 -2.83 0.94 8.03
CA ASP A 21 -3.97 1.84 7.84
C ASP A 21 -3.90 2.51 6.46
N ILE A 22 -5.07 2.70 5.85
CA ILE A 22 -5.23 3.39 4.56
C ILE A 22 -5.78 4.81 4.72
N ILE A 23 -6.02 5.31 5.94
CA ILE A 23 -6.56 6.67 6.15
C ILE A 23 -5.68 7.72 5.47
N CYS A 24 -4.36 7.72 5.73
CA CYS A 24 -3.45 8.70 5.12
C CYS A 24 -3.42 8.59 3.59
N PHE A 25 -3.44 7.37 3.05
CA PHE A 25 -3.55 7.12 1.61
C PHE A 25 -4.84 7.72 1.03
N MET A 26 -5.97 7.48 1.68
CA MET A 26 -7.28 7.97 1.26
C MET A 26 -7.42 9.49 1.37
N GLU A 27 -6.75 10.11 2.33
CA GLU A 27 -6.66 11.57 2.42
C GLU A 27 -5.95 12.15 1.21
N VAL A 28 -4.80 11.58 0.83
CA VAL A 28 -4.05 12.01 -0.37
C VAL A 28 -4.87 11.79 -1.64
N VAL A 29 -5.55 10.66 -1.79
CA VAL A 29 -6.45 10.37 -2.93
C VAL A 29 -7.56 11.41 -3.10
N LYS A 30 -8.02 12.02 -2.00
CA LYS A 30 -9.07 13.05 -2.01
C LYS A 30 -8.55 14.46 -2.24
N MET A 31 -7.24 14.68 -2.23
CA MET A 31 -6.63 15.98 -2.52
C MET A 31 -6.73 16.32 -4.01
N GLU A 32 -6.77 17.61 -4.33
CA GLU A 32 -6.60 18.09 -5.70
C GLU A 32 -5.11 18.09 -6.06
N LEU A 33 -4.66 17.06 -6.78
CA LEU A 33 -3.25 16.85 -7.15
C LEU A 33 -2.91 17.29 -8.59
N ALA A 34 -3.84 17.98 -9.27
CA ALA A 34 -3.77 18.26 -10.72
C ALA A 34 -2.53 19.07 -11.16
N ASP A 35 -1.98 19.90 -10.26
CA ASP A 35 -0.81 20.75 -10.54
C ASP A 35 0.48 20.23 -9.90
N ILE A 36 0.46 19.01 -9.35
CA ILE A 36 1.62 18.43 -8.68
C ILE A 36 2.48 17.65 -9.68
N PRO A 37 3.80 17.90 -9.75
CA PRO A 37 4.70 17.13 -10.60
C PRO A 37 4.68 15.63 -10.26
N SER A 38 4.72 14.78 -11.29
CA SER A 38 4.91 13.34 -11.11
C SER A 38 6.22 13.04 -10.36
N GLY A 39 6.19 12.08 -9.44
CA GLY A 39 7.28 11.73 -8.53
C GLY A 39 7.29 12.54 -7.22
N SER A 40 6.29 13.39 -6.99
CA SER A 40 6.21 14.18 -5.75
C SER A 40 5.74 13.32 -4.58
N ILE A 41 6.47 13.38 -3.46
CA ILE A 41 6.04 12.79 -2.20
C ILE A 41 5.00 13.72 -1.57
N ILE A 42 3.76 13.25 -1.44
CA ILE A 42 2.64 14.02 -0.88
C ILE A 42 2.58 13.85 0.64
N ALA A 43 2.81 12.63 1.11
CA ALA A 43 2.78 12.29 2.54
C ALA A 43 3.74 11.15 2.84
N LYS A 44 4.08 11.00 4.12
CA LYS A 44 4.98 9.96 4.63
C LYS A 44 4.38 9.35 5.89
N VAL A 45 4.38 8.02 5.98
CA VAL A 45 3.98 7.28 7.18
C VAL A 45 5.23 6.66 7.80
N LYS A 46 5.57 7.07 9.02
CA LYS A 46 6.77 6.59 9.71
C LYS A 46 6.50 5.29 10.48
N PRO A 47 7.52 4.43 10.62
CA PRO A 47 7.48 3.32 11.57
C PRO A 47 7.16 3.81 12.97
N SER A 48 6.29 3.10 13.66
CA SER A 48 5.95 3.35 15.05
C SER A 48 5.76 2.04 15.80
N ARG A 49 5.63 2.11 17.13
CA ARG A 49 5.31 0.92 17.93
C ARG A 49 3.86 0.44 17.75
N GLU A 50 3.03 1.25 17.10
CA GLU A 50 1.60 1.02 16.90
C GLU A 50 1.28 0.52 15.49
N ASN A 51 2.23 0.59 14.55
CA ASN A 51 2.08 0.07 13.20
C ASN A 51 3.09 -1.04 12.89
N CYS A 52 2.91 -1.70 11.74
CA CYS A 52 3.78 -2.79 11.31
C CYS A 52 4.82 -2.35 10.28
N LEU A 53 5.05 -1.05 10.08
CA LEU A 53 6.02 -0.58 9.08
C LEU A 53 7.46 -0.89 9.53
N ALA A 54 8.22 -1.57 8.66
CA ALA A 54 9.64 -1.81 8.87
C ALA A 54 10.48 -0.56 8.54
N GLU A 55 10.02 0.26 7.60
CA GLU A 55 10.64 1.51 7.15
C GLU A 55 9.60 2.59 6.82
N GLU A 56 10.07 3.81 6.52
CA GLU A 56 9.19 4.91 6.13
C GLU A 56 8.46 4.58 4.82
N SER A 57 7.14 4.77 4.82
CA SER A 57 6.30 4.56 3.65
C SER A 57 5.93 5.90 3.03
N ASP A 58 6.37 6.11 1.78
CA ASP A 58 6.08 7.31 1.00
C ASP A 58 4.79 7.12 0.19
N ILE A 59 3.91 8.12 0.25
CA ILE A 59 2.75 8.25 -0.63
C ILE A 59 3.10 9.27 -1.71
N ILE A 60 3.16 8.79 -2.94
CA ILE A 60 3.72 9.50 -4.09
C ILE A 60 2.61 9.73 -5.11
N TRP A 61 2.59 10.92 -5.70
CA TRP A 61 1.84 11.20 -6.92
C TRP A 61 2.71 10.85 -8.13
N GLU A 62 2.37 9.79 -8.85
CA GLU A 62 3.14 9.31 -9.99
C GLU A 62 2.22 8.86 -11.12
N ASN A 63 2.49 9.35 -12.33
CA ASN A 63 1.77 8.97 -13.55
C ASN A 63 0.24 9.08 -13.42
N ASP A 64 -0.23 10.21 -12.89
CA ASP A 64 -1.65 10.51 -12.61
C ASP A 64 -2.33 9.56 -11.62
N LYS A 65 -1.54 8.92 -10.75
CA LYS A 65 -2.02 8.01 -9.71
C LYS A 65 -1.37 8.29 -8.37
N VAL A 66 -2.08 7.92 -7.31
CA VAL A 66 -1.52 7.86 -5.96
C VAL A 66 -0.96 6.46 -5.74
N VAL A 67 0.33 6.38 -5.44
CA VAL A 67 1.07 5.15 -5.17
C VAL A 67 1.64 5.20 -3.76
N GLN A 68 1.55 4.10 -3.01
CA GLN A 68 2.20 3.98 -1.70
C GLN A 68 2.94 2.66 -1.60
N LYS A 69 4.24 2.72 -1.35
CA LYS A 69 5.09 1.54 -1.08
C LYS A 69 5.25 1.35 0.42
N MET A 70 5.14 0.10 0.87
CA MET A 70 5.24 -0.27 2.28
C MET A 70 6.05 -1.55 2.43
N VAL A 71 6.92 -1.58 3.42
CA VAL A 71 7.52 -2.82 3.94
C VAL A 71 6.92 -3.06 5.31
N LEU A 72 6.24 -4.19 5.48
CA LEU A 72 5.61 -4.58 6.74
C LEU A 72 6.41 -5.66 7.43
N ARG A 73 6.75 -5.44 8.69
CA ARG A 73 7.33 -6.44 9.57
C ARG A 73 6.22 -7.32 10.15
N LEU A 74 6.36 -8.62 9.95
CA LEU A 74 5.42 -9.60 10.50
C LEU A 74 5.56 -9.68 12.01
N ARG A 75 4.42 -9.74 12.70
CA ARG A 75 4.30 -10.01 14.13
C ARG A 75 4.03 -11.50 14.34
N ASN A 76 4.23 -11.96 15.58
CA ASN A 76 3.93 -13.35 15.98
C ASN A 76 4.70 -14.41 15.19
N VAL A 77 5.89 -14.06 14.68
CA VAL A 77 6.83 -14.94 13.97
C VAL A 77 8.26 -14.52 14.33
N GLU A 78 9.25 -15.42 14.22
CA GLU A 78 10.65 -15.14 14.57
C GLU A 78 11.29 -14.10 13.64
N CYS A 79 10.94 -14.14 12.36
CA CYS A 79 11.40 -13.22 11.34
C CYS A 79 10.45 -13.21 10.14
N GLY A 80 10.49 -12.14 9.35
CA GLY A 80 9.68 -12.02 8.14
C GLY A 80 9.24 -10.58 7.89
N GLU A 81 9.42 -10.14 6.64
CA GLU A 81 8.96 -8.86 6.15
C GLU A 81 8.20 -9.08 4.83
N VAL A 82 7.20 -8.26 4.56
CA VAL A 82 6.41 -8.30 3.32
C VAL A 82 6.40 -6.92 2.70
N GLU A 83 6.86 -6.83 1.46
CA GLU A 83 6.79 -5.63 0.64
C GLU A 83 5.47 -5.61 -0.13
N LEU A 84 4.81 -4.45 -0.16
CA LEU A 84 3.52 -4.23 -0.82
C LEU A 84 3.41 -2.80 -1.36
N GLU A 85 2.67 -2.67 -2.45
CA GLU A 85 2.38 -1.41 -3.12
C GLU A 85 0.87 -1.24 -3.26
N LEU A 86 0.37 -0.07 -2.88
CA LEU A 86 -1.01 0.35 -3.12
C LEU A 86 -1.04 1.32 -4.31
N GLU A 87 -1.95 1.08 -5.24
CA GLU A 87 -2.25 1.99 -6.35
C GLU A 87 -3.74 2.35 -6.33
N TRP A 88 -4.06 3.64 -6.45
CA TRP A 88 -5.44 4.07 -6.61
C TRP A 88 -5.91 3.97 -8.06
N VAL A 89 -6.99 3.22 -8.29
CA VAL A 89 -7.64 3.10 -9.60
C VAL A 89 -9.03 3.72 -9.56
N SER A 90 -9.24 4.75 -10.38
CA SER A 90 -10.55 5.40 -10.55
C SER A 90 -11.41 4.60 -11.54
N LEU A 91 -12.57 4.12 -11.10
CA LEU A 91 -13.52 3.35 -11.92
C LEU A 91 -14.36 4.21 -12.88
N ARG A 92 -14.00 5.48 -13.14
CA ARG A 92 -14.77 6.33 -14.07
C ARG A 92 -14.80 5.65 -15.44
N PRO A 93 -15.99 5.45 -16.05
CA PRO A 93 -16.06 4.88 -17.39
C PRO A 93 -15.34 5.81 -18.35
N THR A 94 -14.30 5.31 -19.03
CA THR A 94 -13.66 6.00 -20.14
C THR A 94 -14.71 6.18 -21.22
N THR A 95 -15.29 7.38 -21.33
CA THR A 95 -16.09 7.75 -22.49
C THR A 95 -15.14 7.78 -23.68
N SER A 96 -15.05 6.68 -24.40
CA SER A 96 -14.42 6.65 -25.72
C SER A 96 -15.25 7.55 -26.63
N ASN A 97 -14.78 8.78 -26.84
CA ASN A 97 -15.25 9.60 -27.94
C ASN A 97 -14.87 8.89 -29.24
N LYS A 98 -15.80 8.14 -29.82
CA LYS A 98 -15.75 7.86 -31.27
C LYS A 98 -16.12 9.16 -31.97
N SER A 99 -15.12 9.87 -32.45
CA SER A 99 -15.27 10.92 -33.45
C SER A 99 -15.98 10.34 -34.68
N HIS A 100 -17.13 10.94 -35.01
CA HIS A 100 -17.84 10.80 -36.28
C HIS A 100 -17.07 11.50 -37.41
#